data_AF-L9LRV7-F1
#
_entry.id   AF-L9LRV7-F1
#
_cell.length_a   1.000
_cell.length_b   1.000
_cell.length_c   1.000
_cell.angle_alpha   90.00
_cell.angle_beta   90.00
_cell.angle_gamma   90.00
#
_symmetry.space_group_name_H-M   'P 1'
#
loop_
_entity.id
_entity.type
_entity.pdbx_description
1 polymer ?
#
loop_
_entity_poly.entity_id
_entity_poly.type
_entity_poly.pdbx_seq_one_letter_code
_entity_poly.pdbx_strand_id
1 'polypeptide(L)'
;MQLDKINIKQILGITTLMLFLSACQSSSVNKVVKDLPSPQGHYHVQVLQCRANDAMFGGATQVQVSVLKKGETERCRAFIQSINQFSVNTIDFGHPNNALELEWLSENKLRAWHRSFAKNPNKSFIGPYVYETRGHSSIEVIFSPKP
;
A
#
# COMPACT_ATOMS: atom_id res chain seq x y z
N MET A 1 11.98 -47.74 -33.42
CA MET A 1 11.69 -46.35 -33.81
C MET A 1 10.21 -46.27 -34.17
N GLN A 2 9.36 -46.01 -33.18
CA GLN A 2 7.92 -45.77 -33.34
C GLN A 2 7.70 -44.37 -32.78
N LEU A 3 7.44 -43.40 -33.67
CA LEU A 3 6.99 -42.07 -33.28
C LEU A 3 5.51 -42.21 -32.94
N ASP A 4 5.19 -42.26 -31.65
CA ASP A 4 3.82 -42.23 -31.18
C ASP A 4 3.15 -40.93 -31.62
N LYS A 5 2.03 -41.08 -32.33
CA LYS A 5 1.17 -40.00 -32.79
C LYS A 5 0.65 -39.23 -31.58
N ILE A 6 1.27 -38.10 -31.28
CA ILE A 6 0.76 -37.17 -30.28
C ILE A 6 -0.58 -36.65 -30.81
N ASN A 7 -1.66 -37.07 -30.16
CA ASN A 7 -3.02 -36.74 -30.54
C ASN A 7 -3.26 -35.25 -30.30
N ILE A 8 -3.39 -34.48 -31.38
CA ILE A 8 -3.55 -33.01 -31.38
C ILE A 8 -4.72 -32.55 -30.48
N LYS A 9 -5.74 -33.40 -30.27
CA LYS A 9 -6.85 -33.11 -29.36
C LYS A 9 -6.44 -33.06 -27.88
N GLN A 10 -5.41 -33.81 -27.46
CA GLN A 10 -4.89 -33.75 -26.09
C GLN A 10 -4.01 -32.51 -25.84
N ILE A 11 -3.29 -32.02 -26.87
CA ILE A 11 -2.50 -30.78 -26.76
C ILE A 11 -3.43 -29.56 -26.61
N LEU A 12 -4.55 -29.54 -27.33
CA LEU A 12 -5.51 -28.44 -27.31
C LEU A 12 -6.24 -28.30 -25.95
N GLY A 13 -6.46 -29.42 -25.24
CA GLY A 13 -7.05 -29.40 -23.90
C GLY A 13 -6.12 -28.80 -22.84
N ILE A 14 -4.81 -29.06 -22.96
CA ILE A 14 -3.81 -28.62 -21.97
C ILE A 14 -3.43 -27.13 -22.17
N THR A 15 -3.43 -26.64 -23.41
CA THR A 15 -3.17 -25.21 -23.69
C THR A 15 -4.31 -24.29 -23.28
N THR A 16 -5.55 -24.78 -23.27
CA THR A 16 -6.72 -23.99 -22.84
C THR A 16 -6.76 -23.82 -21.32
N LEU A 17 -6.22 -24.76 -20.54
CA LEU A 17 -6.19 -24.68 -19.07
C LEU A 17 -5.11 -23.73 -18.52
N MET A 18 -3.99 -23.53 -19.23
CA MET A 18 -2.93 -22.61 -18.80
C MET A 18 -3.28 -21.12 -18.97
N LEU A 19 -4.27 -20.78 -19.80
CA LEU A 19 -4.69 -19.39 -20.04
C LEU A 19 -5.56 -18.80 -18.93
N PHE A 20 -6.04 -19.62 -17.98
CA PHE A 20 -6.89 -19.14 -16.88
C PHE A 20 -6.13 -18.88 -15.57
N LEU A 21 -4.82 -19.17 -15.49
CA LEU A 21 -4.05 -18.95 -14.25
C LEU A 21 -3.51 -17.53 -14.05
N SER A 22 -3.75 -16.59 -14.97
CA SER A 22 -3.25 -15.20 -14.83
C SER A 22 -4.22 -14.24 -14.13
N ALA A 23 -5.43 -14.68 -13.75
CA ALA A 23 -6.50 -13.79 -13.27
C ALA A 23 -6.67 -13.67 -11.75
N CYS A 24 -5.72 -14.14 -10.93
CA CYS A 24 -5.80 -13.98 -9.46
C CYS A 24 -5.13 -12.69 -8.92
N GLN A 25 -4.75 -11.75 -9.77
CA GLN A 25 -4.42 -10.40 -9.31
C GLN A 25 -5.73 -9.62 -9.14
N SER A 26 -6.31 -9.66 -7.94
CA SER A 26 -7.40 -8.75 -7.56
C SER A 26 -7.00 -7.33 -7.95
N SER A 27 -7.75 -6.70 -8.87
CA SER A 27 -7.50 -5.35 -9.40
C SER A 27 -7.51 -4.25 -8.32
N SER A 28 -7.86 -4.60 -7.09
CA SER A 28 -7.87 -3.73 -5.92
C SER A 28 -6.52 -3.61 -5.21
N VAL A 29 -5.57 -4.53 -5.42
CA VAL A 29 -4.30 -4.57 -4.66
C VAL A 29 -3.18 -3.92 -5.45
N ASN A 30 -2.28 -3.24 -4.74
CA ASN A 30 -1.18 -2.47 -5.32
C ASN A 30 -1.67 -1.33 -6.22
N LYS A 31 -2.90 -0.85 -5.98
CA LYS A 31 -3.51 0.26 -6.69
C LYS A 31 -3.19 1.56 -5.95
N VAL A 32 -2.63 2.53 -6.65
CA VAL A 32 -2.47 3.90 -6.14
C VAL A 32 -3.85 4.55 -6.06
N VAL A 33 -4.22 5.00 -4.87
CA VAL A 33 -5.52 5.62 -4.58
C VAL A 33 -5.40 7.07 -4.16
N LYS A 34 -4.20 7.52 -3.77
CA LYS A 34 -3.89 8.94 -3.55
C LYS A 34 -2.40 9.16 -3.77
N ASP A 35 -2.07 10.28 -4.37
CA ASP A 35 -0.70 10.75 -4.52
C ASP A 35 -0.68 12.25 -4.17
N LEU A 36 0.21 12.67 -3.27
CA LEU A 36 0.27 14.04 -2.74
C LEU A 36 1.72 14.57 -2.80
N PRO A 37 2.05 15.49 -3.72
CA PRO A 37 3.39 16.07 -3.80
C PRO A 37 3.68 16.97 -2.58
N SER A 38 4.96 17.03 -2.18
CA SER A 38 5.44 18.02 -1.21
C SER A 38 5.41 19.44 -1.79
N PRO A 39 5.41 20.51 -0.96
CA PRO A 39 5.32 21.90 -1.42
C PRO A 39 6.37 22.33 -2.47
N GLN A 40 7.60 21.85 -2.37
CA GLN A 40 8.69 22.10 -3.33
C GLN A 40 8.84 20.94 -4.33
N GLY A 41 8.12 19.83 -4.11
CA GLY A 41 8.01 18.71 -5.03
C GLY A 41 9.22 17.79 -5.06
N HIS A 42 10.11 17.80 -4.05
CA HIS A 42 11.20 16.83 -3.95
C HIS A 42 10.72 15.47 -3.46
N TYR A 43 9.58 15.45 -2.76
CA TYR A 43 8.98 14.25 -2.20
C TYR A 43 7.50 14.16 -2.59
N HIS A 44 6.90 13.00 -2.35
CA HIS A 44 5.47 12.82 -2.41
C HIS A 44 5.02 11.73 -1.44
N VAL A 45 3.73 11.75 -1.11
CA VAL A 45 3.07 10.68 -0.38
C VAL A 45 2.28 9.85 -1.36
N GLN A 46 2.62 8.57 -1.47
CA GLN A 46 1.85 7.58 -2.22
C GLN A 46 0.98 6.78 -1.24
N VAL A 47 -0.30 6.59 -1.58
CA VAL A 47 -1.22 5.72 -0.85
C VAL A 47 -1.64 4.57 -1.76
N LEU A 48 -1.30 3.35 -1.35
CA LEU A 48 -1.63 2.11 -2.04
C LEU A 48 -2.72 1.34 -1.30
N GLN A 49 -3.69 0.80 -2.03
CA GLN A 49 -4.58 -0.23 -1.49
C GLN A 49 -3.85 -1.58 -1.44
N CYS A 50 -3.78 -2.15 -0.25
CA CYS A 50 -3.02 -3.36 0.04
C CYS A 50 -3.87 -4.40 0.78
N ARG A 51 -3.41 -5.65 0.73
CA ARG A 51 -3.93 -6.71 1.60
C ARG A 51 -3.33 -6.58 2.99
N ALA A 52 -4.10 -6.91 4.03
CA ALA A 52 -3.59 -7.14 5.37
C ALA A 52 -2.38 -8.07 5.35
N ASN A 53 -1.38 -7.83 6.19
CA ASN A 53 -0.06 -8.48 6.09
C ASN A 53 -0.10 -10.01 6.16
N ASP A 54 -1.11 -10.58 6.82
CA ASP A 54 -1.36 -12.01 7.01
C ASP A 54 -2.15 -12.69 5.87
N ALA A 55 -2.76 -11.92 4.97
CA ALA A 55 -3.59 -12.45 3.88
C ALA A 55 -2.76 -12.79 2.62
N MET A 56 -2.83 -14.04 2.16
CA MET A 56 -2.16 -14.48 0.92
C MET A 56 -3.01 -14.27 -0.34
N PHE A 57 -4.34 -14.39 -0.22
CA PHE A 57 -5.31 -14.23 -1.32
C PHE A 57 -6.40 -13.21 -0.94
N GLY A 58 -7.20 -12.77 -1.93
CA GLY A 58 -8.32 -11.84 -1.72
C GLY A 58 -8.05 -10.40 -2.20
N GLY A 59 -8.95 -9.48 -1.86
CA GLY A 59 -8.87 -8.06 -2.19
C GLY A 59 -8.13 -7.22 -1.15
N ALA A 60 -7.99 -5.93 -1.42
CA ALA A 60 -7.41 -4.99 -0.47
C ALA A 60 -8.29 -4.82 0.77
N THR A 61 -7.66 -4.71 1.94
CA THR A 61 -8.32 -4.51 3.25
C THR A 61 -7.65 -3.40 4.07
N GLN A 62 -6.54 -2.87 3.59
CA GLN A 62 -5.80 -1.78 4.22
C GLN A 62 -5.26 -0.82 3.17
N VAL A 63 -4.79 0.33 3.63
CA VAL A 63 -3.93 1.21 2.85
C VAL A 63 -2.52 1.25 3.42
N GLN A 64 -1.54 1.28 2.53
CA GLN A 64 -0.15 1.58 2.84
C GLN A 64 0.14 3.00 2.40
N VAL A 65 0.72 3.79 3.28
CA VAL A 65 1.15 5.16 3.02
C VAL A 65 2.66 5.18 3.01
N SER A 66 3.25 5.62 1.91
CA SER A 66 4.69 5.67 1.69
C SER A 66 5.09 7.10 1.35
N VAL A 67 6.05 7.65 2.08
CA VAL A 67 6.73 8.91 1.73
C VAL A 67 7.94 8.56 0.87
N LEU A 68 8.00 9.11 -0.33
CA LEU A 68 8.95 8.72 -1.37
C LEU A 68 9.61 9.98 -1.97
N LYS A 69 10.78 9.82 -2.60
CA LYS A 69 11.32 10.90 -3.44
C LYS A 69 10.48 11.05 -4.70
N LYS A 70 10.51 12.23 -5.31
CA LYS A 70 9.81 12.51 -6.57
C LYS A 70 10.12 11.44 -7.63
N GLY A 71 9.07 10.84 -8.18
CA GLY A 71 9.16 9.87 -9.27
C GLY A 71 9.47 8.44 -8.84
N GLU A 72 9.71 8.20 -7.54
CA GLU A 72 9.80 6.85 -6.99
C GLU A 72 8.39 6.29 -6.75
N THR A 73 8.28 4.97 -6.63
CA THR A 73 7.05 4.28 -6.27
C THR A 73 7.40 3.13 -5.36
N GLU A 74 6.44 2.72 -4.53
CA GLU A 74 6.56 1.51 -3.74
C GLU A 74 5.59 0.44 -4.26
N ARG A 75 5.74 -0.78 -3.76
CA ARG A 75 4.71 -1.82 -3.86
C ARG A 75 4.15 -2.16 -2.48
N CYS A 76 2.95 -2.71 -2.44
CA CYS A 76 2.39 -3.24 -1.20
C CYS A 76 3.37 -4.20 -0.51
N ARG A 77 3.59 -3.97 0.79
CA ARG A 77 4.49 -4.74 1.67
C ARG A 77 5.97 -4.64 1.31
N ALA A 78 6.35 -3.73 0.42
CA ALA A 78 7.75 -3.38 0.20
C ALA A 78 8.09 -2.11 0.99
N PHE A 79 9.33 -2.02 1.44
CA PHE A 79 9.92 -0.83 2.06
C PHE A 79 11.32 -0.62 1.45
N ILE A 80 11.36 -0.51 0.12
CA ILE A 80 12.61 -0.44 -0.64
C ILE A 80 12.95 1.01 -0.93
N GLN A 81 11.99 1.78 -1.46
CA GLN A 81 12.19 3.18 -1.83
C GLN A 81 11.68 4.14 -0.76
N SER A 82 10.69 3.70 0.01
CA SER A 82 10.04 4.52 1.03
C SER A 82 11.04 5.06 2.07
N ILE A 83 10.93 6.36 2.33
CA ILE A 83 11.65 7.06 3.40
C ILE A 83 10.95 6.82 4.74
N ASN A 84 9.62 6.95 4.73
CA ASN A 84 8.74 6.61 5.84
C ASN A 84 7.55 5.82 5.30
N GLN A 85 7.06 4.85 6.06
CA GLN A 85 5.93 4.04 5.66
C GLN A 85 5.07 3.64 6.86
N PHE A 86 3.76 3.66 6.69
CA PHE A 86 2.83 3.08 7.66
C PHE A 86 1.59 2.51 7.00
N SER A 87 0.83 1.72 7.74
CA SER A 87 -0.42 1.14 7.26
C SER A 87 -1.62 1.52 8.13
N VAL A 88 -2.79 1.61 7.49
CA VAL A 88 -4.09 1.80 8.13
C VAL A 88 -5.01 0.68 7.67
N ASN A 89 -5.57 -0.08 8.60
CA ASN A 89 -6.44 -1.23 8.34
C ASN A 89 -7.84 -0.80 7.88
N THR A 90 -7.90 -0.10 6.75
CA THR A 90 -9.13 0.20 6.03
C THR A 90 -8.88 0.54 4.56
N ILE A 91 -9.90 0.41 3.72
CA ILE A 91 -9.91 0.86 2.32
C ILE A 91 -10.88 2.02 2.06
N ASP A 92 -11.78 2.34 2.99
CA ASP A 92 -12.80 3.40 2.91
C ASP A 92 -12.30 4.74 3.47
N PHE A 93 -10.99 5.00 3.35
CA PHE A 93 -10.30 6.12 3.99
C PHE A 93 -10.70 7.53 3.51
N GLY A 94 -11.62 7.62 2.54
CA GLY A 94 -12.26 8.88 2.14
C GLY A 94 -13.57 9.17 2.89
N HIS A 95 -14.11 8.21 3.62
CA HIS A 95 -15.36 8.38 4.38
C HIS A 95 -15.09 9.23 5.63
N PRO A 96 -15.93 10.23 5.98
CA PRO A 96 -15.66 11.13 7.11
C PRO A 96 -15.38 10.42 8.43
N ASN A 97 -16.10 9.34 8.72
CA ASN A 97 -15.94 8.57 9.95
C ASN A 97 -14.69 7.65 9.97
N ASN A 98 -13.94 7.56 8.87
CA ASN A 98 -12.74 6.73 8.75
C ASN A 98 -11.66 7.43 7.92
N ALA A 99 -11.66 8.76 7.91
CA ALA A 99 -10.83 9.54 7.03
C ALA A 99 -9.34 9.35 7.35
N LEU A 100 -8.53 9.12 6.32
CA LEU A 100 -7.07 9.24 6.38
C LEU A 100 -6.69 10.66 5.95
N GLU A 101 -6.34 11.46 6.93
CA GLU A 101 -5.87 12.84 6.72
C GLU A 101 -4.36 12.82 6.50
N LEU A 102 -3.93 13.48 5.43
CA LEU A 102 -2.53 13.63 5.05
C LEU A 102 -2.32 15.07 4.61
N GLU A 103 -1.31 15.72 5.18
CA GLU A 103 -1.02 17.12 4.90
C GLU A 103 0.46 17.44 5.11
N TRP A 104 1.09 17.99 4.08
CA TRP A 104 2.42 18.56 4.22
C TRP A 104 2.33 19.88 4.99
N LEU A 105 3.02 19.94 6.14
CA LEU A 105 3.18 21.16 6.93
C LEU A 105 4.37 22.00 6.45
N SER A 106 5.36 21.33 5.86
CA SER A 106 6.50 21.92 5.16
C SER A 106 7.07 20.89 4.19
N GLU A 107 8.16 21.21 3.49
CA GLU A 107 8.82 20.26 2.57
C GLU A 107 9.21 18.94 3.24
N ASN A 108 9.60 19.01 4.51
CA ASN A 108 10.16 17.90 5.25
C ASN A 108 9.28 17.45 6.43
N LYS A 109 8.05 17.95 6.54
CA LYS A 109 7.13 17.61 7.63
C LYS A 109 5.76 17.22 7.10
N LEU A 110 5.38 15.98 7.35
CA LEU A 110 4.07 15.44 7.00
C LEU A 110 3.25 15.22 8.26
N ARG A 111 2.05 15.79 8.34
CA ARG A 111 1.04 15.38 9.31
C ARG A 111 0.20 14.25 8.73
N ALA A 112 -0.01 13.22 9.52
CA ALA A 112 -0.90 12.11 9.21
C ALA A 112 -1.86 11.84 10.37
N TRP A 113 -3.14 11.64 10.06
CA TRP A 113 -4.13 11.25 11.06
C TRP A 113 -5.14 10.24 10.53
N HIS A 114 -5.48 9.32 11.40
CA HIS A 114 -6.61 8.42 11.26
C HIS A 114 -7.07 8.08 12.68
N ARG A 115 -8.38 7.89 12.90
CA ARG A 115 -8.92 7.62 14.24
C ARG A 115 -8.26 6.43 14.96
N SER A 116 -7.79 5.42 14.21
CA SER A 116 -7.09 4.26 14.79
C SER A 116 -5.70 4.58 15.36
N PHE A 117 -5.20 5.80 15.13
CA PHE A 117 -3.94 6.28 15.71
C PHE A 117 -4.11 6.79 17.13
N ALA A 118 -5.34 7.15 17.54
CA ALA A 118 -5.62 7.62 18.88
C ALA A 118 -5.33 6.54 19.94
N LYS A 119 -5.01 6.99 21.16
CA LYS A 119 -4.93 6.11 22.32
C LYS A 119 -6.30 5.50 22.60
N ASN A 120 -6.31 4.24 23.00
CA ASN A 120 -7.49 3.52 23.46
C ASN A 120 -7.07 2.46 24.49
N PRO A 121 -8.02 1.76 25.15
CA PRO A 121 -7.66 0.77 26.17
C PRO A 121 -6.66 -0.31 25.72
N ASN A 122 -6.61 -0.62 24.42
CA ASN A 122 -5.71 -1.60 23.83
C ASN A 122 -4.46 -0.97 23.18
N LYS A 123 -4.25 0.34 23.32
CA LYS A 123 -3.17 1.09 22.67
C LYS A 123 -2.78 2.34 23.47
N SER A 124 -1.60 2.28 24.08
CA SER A 124 -1.07 3.35 24.96
C SER A 124 -0.28 4.45 24.23
N PHE A 125 -0.03 4.30 22.92
CA PHE A 125 0.74 5.24 22.10
C PHE A 125 -0.10 5.86 20.98
N ILE A 126 0.33 7.02 20.47
CA ILE A 126 -0.28 7.69 19.33
C ILE A 126 0.49 7.32 18.06
N GLY A 127 -0.21 6.96 16.99
CA GLY A 127 0.37 6.61 15.69
C GLY A 127 -0.13 5.26 15.16
N PRO A 128 0.33 4.80 13.99
CA PRO A 128 -0.07 3.52 13.40
C PRO A 128 0.57 2.33 14.13
N TYR A 129 0.00 1.13 13.99
CA TYR A 129 0.59 -0.09 14.57
C TYR A 129 1.88 -0.52 13.86
N VAL A 130 1.96 -0.26 12.56
CA VAL A 130 3.14 -0.51 11.74
C VAL A 130 3.63 0.84 11.22
N TYR A 131 4.84 1.20 11.62
CA TYR A 131 5.57 2.37 11.14
C TYR A 131 7.02 1.98 10.89
N GLU A 132 7.48 2.22 9.67
CA GLU A 132 8.85 2.00 9.24
C GLU A 132 9.45 3.34 8.81
N THR A 133 10.68 3.58 9.22
CA THR A 133 11.43 4.78 8.85
C THR A 133 12.84 4.38 8.46
N ARG A 134 13.34 4.96 7.37
CA ARG A 134 14.73 4.77 6.98
C ARG A 134 15.59 5.57 7.96
N GLY A 135 16.63 4.96 8.51
CA GLY A 135 17.55 5.63 9.44
C GLY A 135 18.07 6.95 8.85
N HIS A 136 18.13 8.00 9.67
CA HIS A 136 18.48 9.38 9.29
C HIS A 136 17.51 10.05 8.29
N SER A 137 16.22 9.67 8.30
CA SER A 137 15.19 10.35 7.50
C SER A 137 15.22 11.86 7.73
N SER A 138 15.38 12.62 6.63
CA SER A 138 15.20 14.07 6.62
C SER A 138 13.73 14.49 6.73
N ILE A 139 12.80 13.54 6.60
CA ILE A 139 11.36 13.76 6.69
C ILE A 139 10.83 13.33 8.05
N GLU A 140 10.14 14.23 8.73
CA GLU A 140 9.40 13.98 9.97
C GLU A 140 7.92 13.68 9.65
N VAL A 141 7.39 12.58 10.21
CA VAL A 141 5.95 12.27 10.15
C VAL A 141 5.35 12.47 11.53
N ILE A 142 4.37 13.37 11.63
CA ILE A 142 3.68 13.74 12.86
C ILE A 142 2.30 13.09 12.85
N PHE A 143 2.02 12.25 13.86
CA PHE A 143 0.72 11.62 14.03
C PHE A 143 -0.17 12.43 14.97
N SER A 144 -0.98 13.33 14.41
CA SER A 144 -1.91 14.16 15.19
C SER A 144 -3.11 14.58 14.33
N PRO A 145 -4.31 14.76 14.94
CA PRO A 145 -5.43 15.35 14.22
C PRO A 145 -5.11 16.77 13.76
N LYS A 146 -5.92 17.30 12.83
CA LYS A 146 -5.90 18.74 12.58
C LYS A 146 -6.30 19.50 13.86
N PRO A 147 -5.71 20.69 14.09
CA PRO A 147 -6.19 21.61 15.12
C PRO A 147 -7.66 21.99 14.94
#